data_AF-A0A5C9C9G1-F1
#
_entry.id   AF-A0A5C9C9G1-F1
#
_cell.length_a   1.000
_cell.length_b   1.000
_cell.length_c   1.000
_cell.angle_alpha   90.00
_cell.angle_beta   90.00
_cell.angle_gamma   90.00
#
_symmetry.space_group_name_H-M   'P 1'
#
loop_
_entity.id
_entity.type
_entity.pdbx_description
1 polymer ?
#
loop_
_entity_poly.entity_id
_entity_poly.type
_entity_poly.pdbx_seq_one_letter_code
_entity_poly.pdbx_strand_id
1 'polypeptide(L)'
;MISFEFDPTKSESNRTKHGIDFLEAQGLWNDPMLLEIPAKTDDEPRHLVIGRIDGKHWSAVITYRGVNVRLISVRRARTEEVRLYES
;
A
#
# COMPACT_ATOMS: atom_id res chain seq x y z
N MET A 1 -2.37 1.28 17.74
CA MET A 1 -1.17 1.53 16.93
C MET A 1 -1.13 0.44 15.88
N ILE A 2 -1.02 0.80 14.60
CA ILE A 2 -0.99 -0.18 13.51
C ILE A 2 0.40 -0.80 13.45
N SER A 3 0.48 -2.12 13.40
CA SER A 3 1.72 -2.86 13.28
C SER A 3 1.90 -3.34 11.85
N PHE A 4 3.09 -3.09 11.29
CA PHE A 4 3.42 -3.41 9.91
C PHE A 4 4.42 -4.55 9.84
N GLU A 5 4.14 -5.51 8.96
CA GLU A 5 5.01 -6.64 8.65
C GLU A 5 5.43 -6.60 7.19
N PHE A 6 6.69 -6.87 6.91
CA PHE A 6 7.17 -7.07 5.54
C PHE A 6 8.54 -7.72 5.54
N ASP A 7 8.92 -8.26 4.38
CA ASP A 7 10.27 -8.76 4.13
C ASP A 7 11.19 -7.56 3.80
N PRO A 8 12.29 -7.33 4.55
CA PRO A 8 13.23 -6.25 4.29
C PRO A 8 13.86 -6.30 2.88
N THR A 9 14.22 -7.49 2.39
CA THR A 9 14.78 -7.68 1.05
C THR A 9 13.76 -7.26 -0.02
N LYS A 10 12.48 -7.54 0.24
CA LYS A 10 11.38 -7.12 -0.62
C LYS A 10 11.16 -5.61 -0.57
N SER A 11 11.31 -5.00 0.60
CA SER A 11 11.25 -3.54 0.78
C SER A 11 12.33 -2.83 -0.05
N GLU A 12 13.58 -3.29 0.03
CA GLU A 12 14.69 -2.76 -0.77
C GLU A 12 14.44 -2.94 -2.27
N SER A 13 14.02 -4.15 -2.67
CA SER A 13 13.66 -4.43 -4.06
C SER A 13 12.53 -3.53 -4.56
N ASN A 14 11.55 -3.23 -3.72
CA ASN A 14 10.45 -2.33 -4.04
C ASN A 14 10.95 -0.89 -4.20
N ARG A 15 11.87 -0.45 -3.34
CA ARG A 15 12.52 0.87 -3.46
C ARG A 15 13.25 1.01 -4.77
N THR A 16 14.05 0.02 -5.17
CA THR A 16 14.77 0.04 -6.45
C THR A 16 13.82 0.08 -7.64
N LYS A 17 12.69 -0.65 -7.58
CA LYS A 17 11.74 -0.75 -8.71
C LYS A 17 10.76 0.42 -8.81
N HIS A 18 10.35 0.99 -7.67
CA HIS A 18 9.22 1.91 -7.59
C HIS A 18 9.54 3.24 -6.91
N GLY A 19 10.75 3.39 -6.38
CA GLY A 19 11.21 4.62 -5.74
C GLY A 19 10.67 4.85 -4.32
N ILE A 20 10.03 3.83 -3.72
CA ILE A 20 9.54 3.87 -2.34
C ILE A 20 9.75 2.51 -1.66
N ASP A 21 10.22 2.53 -0.43
CA ASP A 21 10.31 1.33 0.40
C ASP A 21 9.06 1.14 1.28
N PHE A 22 8.98 0.01 2.00
CA PHE A 22 7.83 -0.29 2.86
C PHE A 22 7.86 0.42 4.21
N LEU A 23 8.94 1.09 4.58
CA LEU A 23 8.95 1.97 5.76
C LEU A 23 8.29 3.29 5.39
N GLU A 24 8.71 3.90 4.28
CA GLU A 24 8.13 5.12 3.72
C GLU A 24 6.64 4.92 3.39
N ALA A 25 6.28 3.78 2.81
CA ALA A 25 4.90 3.47 2.43
C ALA A 25 3.92 3.37 3.61
N GLN A 26 4.39 3.19 4.86
CA GLN A 26 3.52 3.25 6.04
C GLN A 26 2.90 4.64 6.22
N GLY A 27 3.49 5.67 5.61
CA GLY A 27 2.92 7.00 5.54
C GLY A 27 1.53 7.05 4.89
N LEU A 28 1.14 6.03 4.12
CA LEU A 28 -0.22 5.91 3.58
C LEU A 28 -1.29 5.93 4.68
N TRP A 29 -1.00 5.36 5.86
CA TRP A 29 -1.95 5.36 6.99
C TRP A 29 -2.05 6.71 7.72
N ASN A 30 -1.23 7.69 7.34
CA ASN A 30 -1.38 9.07 7.80
C ASN A 30 -2.29 9.90 6.88
N ASP A 31 -2.66 9.36 5.71
CA ASP A 31 -3.61 10.01 4.81
C ASP A 31 -5.05 9.83 5.34
N PRO A 32 -5.76 10.91 5.70
CA PRO A 32 -7.14 10.80 6.18
C PRO A 32 -8.13 10.34 5.10
N MET A 33 -7.75 10.42 3.82
CA MET A 33 -8.55 9.98 2.69
C MET A 33 -8.14 8.60 2.16
N LEU A 34 -7.35 7.85 2.93
CA LEU A 34 -6.91 6.51 2.55
C LEU A 34 -8.09 5.63 2.09
N LEU A 35 -8.03 5.19 0.83
CA LEU A 35 -9.04 4.33 0.23
C LEU A 35 -8.58 2.88 0.26
N GLU A 36 -9.42 1.98 0.74
CA GLU A 36 -9.16 0.55 0.75
C GLU A 36 -10.17 -0.19 -0.13
N ILE A 37 -9.66 -1.06 -1.01
CA ILE A 37 -10.45 -1.83 -1.96
C ILE A 37 -10.06 -3.31 -1.84
N PRO A 38 -11.00 -4.21 -1.51
CA PRO A 38 -10.75 -5.65 -1.53
C PRO A 38 -10.37 -6.12 -2.94
N ALA A 39 -9.25 -6.83 -3.05
CA ALA A 39 -8.86 -7.49 -4.29
C ALA A 39 -9.44 -8.90 -4.33
N LYS A 40 -10.02 -9.29 -5.46
CA LYS A 40 -10.46 -10.68 -5.67
C LYS A 40 -9.22 -11.56 -5.87
N THR A 41 -8.90 -12.37 -4.88
CA THR A 41 -7.81 -13.35 -4.90
C THR A 41 -8.33 -14.72 -4.50
N ASP A 42 -7.91 -15.77 -5.20
CA ASP A 42 -8.33 -17.16 -4.90
C ASP A 42 -7.60 -17.79 -3.70
N ASP A 43 -6.52 -17.16 -3.24
CA ASP A 43 -5.68 -17.58 -2.10
C ASP A 43 -5.98 -16.74 -0.83
N GLU A 44 -5.04 -15.89 -0.41
CA GLU A 44 -5.13 -15.02 0.75
C GLU A 44 -5.86 -13.73 0.36
N PRO A 45 -6.84 -13.24 1.16
CA PRO A 45 -7.56 -12.01 0.85
C PRO A 45 -6.62 -10.81 0.86
N ARG A 46 -6.44 -10.19 -0.31
CA ARG A 46 -5.59 -9.01 -0.46
C ARG A 46 -6.44 -7.76 -0.57
N HIS A 47 -5.86 -6.65 -0.15
CA HIS A 47 -6.49 -5.34 -0.27
C HIS A 47 -5.54 -4.42 -1.04
N LEU A 48 -6.13 -3.57 -1.88
CA LEU A 48 -5.46 -2.44 -2.50
C LEU A 48 -5.77 -1.20 -1.66
N VAL A 49 -4.72 -0.59 -1.14
CA VAL A 49 -4.79 0.65 -0.38
C VAL A 49 -4.26 1.77 -1.25
N ILE A 50 -4.99 2.87 -1.39
CA ILE A 50 -4.64 4.02 -2.22
C ILE A 50 -4.64 5.26 -1.33
N GLY A 51 -3.53 5.99 -1.34
CA GLY A 51 -3.39 7.21 -0.55
C GLY A 51 -2.27 8.09 -1.06
N ARG A 52 -1.96 9.15 -0.32
CA ARG A 52 -0.96 10.15 -0.67
C ARG A 52 0.16 10.19 0.35
N ILE A 53 1.38 10.23 -0.18
CA ILE A 53 2.60 10.53 0.58
C ILE A 53 3.29 11.65 -0.19
N ASP A 54 3.66 12.75 0.47
CA ASP A 54 4.35 13.90 -0.13
C ASP A 54 3.68 14.43 -1.41
N GLY A 55 2.37 14.63 -1.35
CA GLY A 55 1.55 15.16 -2.45
C GLY A 55 1.33 14.18 -3.60
N LYS A 56 1.81 12.95 -3.47
CA LYS A 56 1.98 11.98 -4.54
C LYS A 56 1.09 10.74 -4.25
N HIS A 57 0.25 10.30 -5.19
CA HIS A 57 -0.60 9.11 -5.04
C HIS A 57 0.16 7.78 -5.18
N TRP A 58 -0.03 6.90 -4.22
CA TRP A 58 0.56 5.57 -4.16
C TRP A 58 -0.52 4.52 -3.94
N SER A 59 -0.23 3.32 -4.43
CA SER A 59 -1.07 2.16 -4.22
C SER A 59 -0.24 1.04 -3.61
N ALA A 60 -0.70 0.52 -2.48
CA ALA A 60 -0.11 -0.58 -1.75
C ALA A 60 -1.02 -1.81 -1.84
N VAL A 61 -0.42 -2.97 -2.11
CA VAL A 61 -1.09 -4.25 -1.95
C VAL A 61 -0.71 -4.80 -0.59
N ILE A 62 -1.72 -5.11 0.22
CA ILE A 62 -1.56 -5.62 1.58
C ILE A 62 -2.37 -6.91 1.79
N THR A 63 -2.06 -7.60 2.88
CA THR A 63 -2.92 -8.59 3.52
C THR A 63 -3.00 -8.32 5.02
N TYR A 64 -4.12 -8.67 5.64
CA TYR A 64 -4.30 -8.56 7.07
C TYR A 64 -3.97 -9.89 7.76
N ARG A 65 -3.15 -9.82 8.82
CA ARG A 65 -2.79 -10.96 9.66
C ARG A 65 -3.17 -10.66 11.11
N GLY A 66 -4.41 -10.97 11.44
CA GLY A 66 -5.01 -10.53 12.70
C GLY A 66 -5.12 -9.01 12.73
N VAL A 67 -4.36 -8.36 13.62
CA VAL A 67 -4.32 -6.89 13.75
C VAL A 67 -3.17 -6.24 12.97
N ASN A 68 -2.32 -7.05 12.31
CA ASN A 68 -1.14 -6.58 11.61
C ASN A 68 -1.42 -6.41 10.12
N VAL A 69 -0.79 -5.38 9.53
CA VAL A 69 -0.80 -5.13 8.09
C VAL A 69 0.48 -5.67 7.50
N ARG A 70 0.39 -6.66 6.61
CA ARG A 70 1.54 -7.13 5.85
C ARG A 70 1.62 -6.42 4.52
N LEU A 71 2.66 -5.60 4.31
CA LEU A 71 2.92 -4.97 3.01
C LEU A 71 3.51 -6.00 2.03
N ILE A 72 2.86 -6.11 0.87
CA ILE A 72 3.26 -7.05 -0.18
C ILE A 72 3.97 -6.32 -1.32
N SER A 73 3.46 -5.17 -1.76
CA SER A 73 4.04 -4.36 -2.83
C SER A 73 3.49 -2.95 -2.78
N VAL A 74 4.28 -1.96 -3.20
CA VAL A 74 3.85 -0.56 -3.27
C VAL A 74 4.35 0.04 -4.57
N ARG A 75 3.49 0.77 -5.27
CA ARG A 75 3.84 1.44 -6.52
C ARG A 75 3.09 2.74 -6.68
N ARG A 76 3.49 3.51 -7.69
CA ARG A 76 2.71 4.67 -8.13
C ARG A 76 1.27 4.25 -8.44
N ALA A 77 0.30 5.02 -7.94
CA ALA A 77 -1.10 4.82 -8.29
C ALA A 77 -1.28 5.03 -9.80
N ARG A 78 -2.06 4.16 -10.43
CA ARG A 78 -2.49 4.29 -11.82
C ARG A 78 -3.55 5.37 -11.94
N THR A 79 -3.78 5.85 -13.16
CA THR A 79 -4.75 6.92 -13.41
C THR A 79 -6.16 6.55 -12.93
N GLU A 80 -6.59 5.30 -13.10
CA GLU A 80 -7.87 4.83 -12.58
C GLU A 80 -7.93 4.80 -11.04
N GLU A 81 -6.83 4.43 -10.38
CA GLU A 81 -6.73 4.40 -8.91
C GLU A 81 -6.76 5.81 -8.32
N VAL A 82 -6.08 6.77 -8.97
CA VAL A 82 -6.16 8.19 -8.60
C VAL A 82 -7.58 8.71 -8.74
N ARG A 83 -8.25 8.42 -9.85
CA ARG A 83 -9.65 8.84 -10.06
C ARG A 83 -10.60 8.25 -9.00
N LEU A 84 -10.37 7.01 -8.58
CA LEU A 84 -11.15 6.39 -7.51
C LEU A 84 -10.92 7.08 -6.16
N TYR A 85 -9.68 7.47 -5.86
CA TYR A 85 -9.33 8.17 -4.63
C TYR A 85 -9.84 9.63 -4.61
N GLU A 86 -9.87 10.31 -5.76
CA GLU A 86 -10.31 11.70 -5.89
C GLU A 86 -11.83 11.87 -6.14
N SER A 87 -12.60 10.77 -6.15
CA SER A 87 -14.05 10.78 -6.38
C SER A 87 -14.85 11.09 -5.13
#